data_AF-A0A392RLP6-F1
#
_entry.id   AF-A0A392RLP6-F1
#
_cell.length_a   1.000
_cell.length_b   1.000
_cell.length_c   1.000
_cell.angle_alpha   90.00
_cell.angle_beta   90.00
_cell.angle_gamma   90.00
#
_symmetry.space_group_name_H-M   'P 1'
#
loop_
_entity.id
_entity.type
_entity.pdbx_description
1 polymer ?
#
loop_
_entity_poly.entity_id
_entity_poly.type
_entity_poly.pdbx_seq_one_letter_code
_entity_poly.pdbx_strand_id
1 'polypeptide(L)' 'YQLGRHVNKSNLVDVVGVVKNVSSTMRNRRKSNNESIPKRDITIADETKKTVVVPLWGDLNSRN' A
#
# COMPACT_ATOMS: atom_id res chain seq x y z
N TYR A 1 -11.51 -5.58 18.42
CA TYR A 1 -10.92 -4.37 17.79
C TYR A 1 -11.81 -3.95 16.64
N GLN A 2 -12.36 -2.73 16.67
CA GLN A 2 -13.14 -2.20 15.56
C GLN A 2 -12.19 -1.60 14.52
N LEU A 3 -12.34 -1.99 13.26
CA LEU A 3 -11.57 -1.41 12.17
C LEU A 3 -11.97 0.07 12.00
N GLY A 4 -11.01 0.92 11.66
CA GLY A 4 -11.26 2.36 11.45
C GLY A 4 -12.30 2.62 10.36
N ARG A 5 -12.93 3.80 10.39
CA ARG A 5 -14.08 4.19 9.55
C ARG A 5 -13.93 3.93 8.04
N HIS A 6 -12.68 3.91 7.55
CA HIS A 6 -12.30 3.81 6.14
C HIS A 6 -11.73 2.44 5.74
N VAL A 7 -11.53 1.52 6.68
CA VAL A 7 -10.96 0.20 6.39
C VAL A 7 -11.97 -0.66 5.61
N ASN A 8 -11.50 -1.39 4.60
CA ASN A 8 -12.30 -2.28 3.74
C ASN A 8 -13.43 -1.58 2.96
N LYS A 9 -13.34 -0.26 2.77
CA LYS A 9 -14.27 0.51 1.92
C LYS A 9 -13.54 1.00 0.68
N SER A 10 -14.24 1.11 -0.44
CA SER A 10 -13.72 1.66 -1.70
C SER A 10 -13.81 3.20 -1.74
N ASN A 11 -13.45 3.86 -0.64
CA ASN A 11 -13.50 5.32 -0.54
C ASN A 11 -12.12 5.90 -0.88
N LEU A 12 -12.10 6.97 -1.68
CA LEU A 12 -10.89 7.77 -1.87
C LEU A 12 -10.56 8.49 -0.55
N VAL A 13 -9.32 8.39 -0.11
CA VAL A 13 -8.82 9.00 1.13
C VAL A 13 -7.40 9.52 0.89
N ASP A 14 -7.10 10.67 1.50
CA ASP A 14 -5.74 11.18 1.61
C ASP A 14 -5.12 10.70 2.92
N VAL A 15 -3.86 10.27 2.86
CA VAL A 15 -3.12 9.76 4.02
C VAL A 15 -1.75 10.43 4.12
N VAL A 16 -1.31 10.68 5.35
CA VAL A 16 0.02 11.19 5.66
C VAL A 16 0.59 10.42 6.84
N GLY A 17 1.88 10.12 6.81
CA GLY A 17 2.55 9.37 7.87
C GLY A 17 4.03 9.19 7.59
N VAL A 18 4.76 8.79 8.63
CA VAL A 18 6.19 8.48 8.53
C VAL A 18 6.37 7.07 7.99
N VAL A 19 7.21 6.91 6.97
CA VAL A 19 7.57 5.59 6.43
C VAL A 19 8.34 4.79 7.47
N LYS A 20 7.83 3.62 7.82
CA LYS A 20 8.45 2.69 8.77
C LYS A 20 9.18 1.55 8.08
N ASN A 21 8.64 1.07 6.95
CA ASN A 21 9.24 -0.01 6.19
C ASN A 21 8.85 0.10 4.72
N VAL A 22 9.75 -0.37 3.86
CA VAL A 22 9.56 -0.44 2.42
C VAL A 22 9.97 -1.84 1.98
N SER A 23 9.05 -2.62 1.44
CA SER A 23 9.37 -3.99 1.00
C SER A 23 10.26 -3.99 -0.24
N SER A 24 10.92 -5.10 -0.53
CA SER A 24 11.47 -5.33 -1.87
C SER A 24 10.37 -5.33 -2.93
N THR A 25 10.72 -5.00 -4.17
CA THR A 25 9.80 -5.11 -5.30
C THR A 25 9.58 -6.57 -5.67
N MET A 26 8.33 -6.98 -5.81
CA MET A 26 7.93 -8.29 -6.33
C MET A 26 7.03 -8.13 -7.55
N ARG A 27 6.92 -9.17 -8.39
CA ARG A 27 5.96 -9.17 -9.52
C ARG A 27 4.80 -10.10 -9.21
N ASN A 28 3.58 -9.57 -9.30
CA ASN A 28 2.35 -10.32 -9.10
C ASN A 28 1.60 -10.48 -10.40
N ARG A 29 0.99 -11.65 -10.59
CA ARG A 29 0.15 -11.94 -11.75
C ARG A 29 -1.29 -11.50 -11.47
N ARG A 30 -1.79 -10.48 -12.19
CA ARG A 30 -3.15 -9.97 -12.03
C ARG A 30 -4.15 -11.03 -12.48
N LYS A 31 -5.13 -11.37 -11.64
CA LYS A 31 -6.12 -12.42 -11.93
C LYS A 31 -7.02 -12.13 -13.13
N SER A 32 -7.33 -10.86 -13.40
CA SER A 32 -8.30 -10.47 -14.44
C SER A 32 -7.75 -10.54 -15.87
N ASN A 33 -6.45 -10.31 -16.06
CA ASN A 33 -5.82 -10.25 -17.40
C ASN A 33 -4.49 -11.02 -17.50
N ASN A 34 -4.10 -11.75 -16.45
CA ASN A 34 -2.89 -12.56 -16.37
C ASN A 34 -1.56 -11.78 -16.51
N GLU A 35 -1.60 -10.46 -16.49
CA GLU A 35 -0.43 -9.59 -16.65
C GLU A 35 0.47 -9.62 -15.39
N SER A 36 1.79 -9.59 -15.60
CA SER A 36 2.78 -9.55 -14.52
C SER A 36 3.16 -8.11 -14.17
N ILE A 37 2.66 -7.61 -13.04
CA ILE A 37 2.77 -6.20 -12.63
C ILE A 37 3.64 -6.09 -11.37
N PRO A 38 4.63 -5.17 -11.33
CA PRO A 38 5.43 -4.95 -10.13
C PRO A 38 4.58 -4.37 -9.00
N LYS A 39 4.87 -4.81 -7.77
CA LYS A 39 4.24 -4.39 -6.52
C LYS A 39 5.31 -4.17 -5.45
N ARG A 40 5.12 -3.16 -4.61
CA ARG A 40 5.87 -2.96 -3.37
C ARG A 40 4.94 -2.44 -2.29
N ASP A 41 5.09 -2.95 -1.08
CA ASP A 41 4.32 -2.51 0.08
C ASP A 41 5.11 -1.47 0.88
N ILE A 42 4.46 -0.35 1.20
CA ILE A 42 4.99 0.69 2.09
C ILE A 42 4.19 0.67 3.39
N THR A 43 4.87 0.52 4.53
CA THR A 43 4.25 0.66 5.84
C THR A 43 4.46 2.08 6.35
N ILE A 44 3.37 2.79 6.62
CA ILE A 44 3.40 4.12 7.23
C ILE A 44 2.82 4.07 8.65
N ALA A 45 3.27 5.01 9.50
CA ALA A 45 2.73 5.22 10.84
C ALA A 45 2.42 6.69 11.12
N ASP A 46 1.44 6.94 11.97
CA ASP A 46 1.10 8.26 12.50
C ASP A 46 1.49 8.39 13.98
N GLU A 47 1.21 9.56 14.57
CA GLU A 47 1.46 9.84 15.99
C GLU A 47 0.66 8.93 16.94
N THR A 48 -0.45 8.35 16.46
CA THR A 48 -1.26 7.39 17.23
C THR A 48 -0.63 5.99 17.29
N LYS A 49 0.55 5.81 16.70
CA LYS A 49 1.29 4.54 16.59
C LYS A 49 0.54 3.47 15.79
N LYS A 50 -0.50 3.86 15.04
CA LYS A 50 -1.19 2.95 14.14
C LYS A 50 -0.42 2.86 12.84
N THR A 51 -0.40 1.67 12.25
CA THR A 51 0.29 1.41 11.00
C THR A 51 -0.68 0.99 9.91
N VAL A 52 -0.43 1.45 8.68
CA VAL A 52 -1.16 1.03 7.49
C VAL A 52 -0.15 0.57 6.44
N VAL A 53 -0.51 -0.49 5.71
CA VAL A 53 0.25 -0.97 4.54
C VAL A 53 -0.40 -0.41 3.28
N VAL A 54 0.38 0.34 2.51
CA VAL A 54 -0.02 0.96 1.24
C VAL A 54 0.71 0.24 0.09
N PRO A 55 -0.02 -0.53 -0.75
CA PRO A 55 0.58 -1.19 -1.89
C PRO A 55 0.75 -0.22 -3.06
N LEU A 56 2.00 -0.03 -3.52
CA LEU A 56 2.31 0.64 -4.78
C LEU A 56 2.37 -0.37 -5.91
N TRP A 57 1.83 0.01 -7.06
CA TRP A 57 1.72 -0.84 -8.25
C TRP A 57 2.31 -0.15 -9.48
N GLY A 58 2.85 -0.94 -10.41
CA GLY A 58 3.35 -0.44 -11.69
C GLY A 58 4.54 0.53 -11.53
N ASP A 59 4.56 1.58 -12.35
CA ASP A 59 5.65 2.56 -12.40
C ASP A 59 5.72 3.47 -11.16
N LEU A 60 4.68 3.48 -10.31
CA LEU A 60 4.73 4.19 -9.03
C LEU A 60 5.76 3.58 -8.07
N ASN A 61 6.23 2.37 -8.35
CA ASN A 61 7.24 1.67 -7.57
C ASN A 61 8.69 1.91 -8.05
N SER A 62 8.90 2.47 -9.24
CA SER A 62 10.24 2.52 -9.87
C SER A 62 10.98 3.84 -9.68
N ARG A 63 10.37 4.86 -9.03
CA ARG A 63 11.03 6.15 -8.79
C ARG A 63 11.94 6.05 -7.55
N ASN A 64 13.24 5.91 -7.82
CA ASN A 64 14.32 6.23 -6.89
C ASN A 64 14.56 7.73 -6.87
#